data_AF-A0A1E3R3M4-F1
#
_entry.id   AF-A0A1E3R3M4-F1
#
_cell.length_a   1.000
_cell.length_b   1.000
_cell.length_c   1.000
_cell.angle_alpha   90.00
_cell.angle_beta   90.00
_cell.angle_gamma   90.00
#
_symmetry.space_group_name_H-M   'P 1'
#
loop_
_entity.id
_entity.type
_entity.pdbx_description
1 polymer ?
#
loop_
_entity_poly.entity_id
_entity_poly.type
_entity_poly.pdbx_seq_one_letter_code
_entity_poly.pdbx_strand_id
1 'polypeptide(L)'
;MQHRLVELLVFEAKARAVLTKAARALAAECATGVQLSAAAHAFVAANAAAAVDECMQLSGGIGFTWEYPLHHELRRVFTNGYLLGTARSSRALFAAGAGW
;
A
#
# COMPACT_ATOMS: atom_id res chain seq x y z
N MET A 1 -1.06 22.39 0.53
CA MET A 1 -1.65 21.47 -0.48
C MET A 1 -0.57 20.84 -1.36
N GLN A 2 0.30 21.62 -2.02
CA GLN A 2 1.33 21.08 -2.93
C GLN A 2 2.21 19.99 -2.31
N HIS A 3 2.79 20.21 -1.12
CA HIS A 3 3.60 19.19 -0.44
C HIS A 3 2.82 17.89 -0.18
N ARG A 4 1.56 17.99 0.26
CA ARG A 4 0.69 16.82 0.54
C ARG A 4 0.43 16.00 -0.73
N LEU A 5 0.17 16.66 -1.85
CA LEU A 5 0.03 16.00 -3.16
C LEU A 5 1.34 15.35 -3.63
N VAL A 6 2.49 15.99 -3.38
CA VAL A 6 3.81 15.41 -3.67
C VAL A 6 4.06 14.17 -2.82
N GLU A 7 3.72 14.17 -1.53
CA GLU A 7 3.84 12.98 -0.67
C GLU A 7 2.99 11.82 -1.19
N LEU A 8 1.75 12.08 -1.61
CA LEU A 8 0.88 11.06 -2.21
C LEU A 8 1.46 10.51 -3.52
N LEU A 9 1.99 11.37 -4.39
CA LEU A 9 2.64 10.95 -5.63
C LEU A 9 3.90 10.10 -5.36
N VAL A 10 4.72 10.52 -4.39
CA VAL A 10 5.93 9.79 -4.00
C VAL A 10 5.57 8.43 -3.39
N PHE A 11 4.54 8.36 -2.55
CA PHE A 11 4.02 7.10 -2.03
C PHE A 11 3.58 6.17 -3.16
N GLU A 12 2.76 6.66 -4.07
CA GLU A 12 2.25 5.93 -5.23
C GLU A 12 3.41 5.38 -6.09
N ALA A 13 4.37 6.24 -6.45
CA ALA A 13 5.53 5.85 -7.24
C ALA A 13 6.39 4.77 -6.54
N LYS A 14 6.63 4.92 -5.23
CA LYS A 14 7.34 3.91 -4.43
C LYS A 14 6.58 2.60 -4.36
N ALA A 15 5.27 2.63 -4.12
CA ALA A 15 4.41 1.45 -4.03
C ALA A 15 4.44 0.68 -5.36
N ARG A 16 4.27 1.38 -6.48
CA ARG A 16 4.33 0.80 -7.82
C ARG A 16 5.69 0.15 -8.10
N ALA A 17 6.79 0.81 -7.72
CA ALA A 17 8.14 0.30 -7.91
C ALA A 17 8.37 -1.01 -7.14
N VAL A 18 8.02 -1.05 -5.84
CA VAL A 18 8.22 -2.26 -5.02
C VAL A 18 7.32 -3.41 -5.45
N LEU A 19 6.06 -3.12 -5.81
CA LEU A 19 5.12 -4.12 -6.34
C LEU A 19 5.62 -4.71 -7.66
N THR A 20 6.07 -3.85 -8.58
CA THR A 20 6.61 -4.30 -9.88
C THR A 20 7.86 -5.17 -9.69
N LYS A 21 8.75 -4.79 -8.78
CA LYS A 21 9.94 -5.58 -8.45
C LYS A 21 9.56 -6.95 -7.87
N ALA A 22 8.63 -7.00 -6.93
CA ALA A 22 8.14 -8.24 -6.34
C ALA A 22 7.46 -9.14 -7.40
N ALA A 23 6.57 -8.58 -8.22
CA ALA A 23 5.87 -9.31 -9.28
C ALA A 23 6.85 -9.92 -10.29
N ARG A 24 7.88 -9.16 -10.72
CA ARG A 24 8.93 -9.66 -11.62
C ARG A 24 9.75 -10.78 -10.99
N ALA A 25 10.11 -10.65 -9.71
CA ALA A 25 10.85 -11.69 -9.00
C ALA A 25 10.04 -12.97 -8.84
N LEU A 26 8.74 -12.88 -8.56
CA LEU A 26 7.83 -14.02 -8.51
C LEU A 26 7.67 -14.68 -9.89
N ALA A 27 7.47 -13.88 -10.94
CA ALA A 27 7.32 -14.40 -12.31
C ALA A 27 8.59 -15.08 -12.84
N ALA A 28 9.77 -14.65 -12.36
CA ALA A 28 11.06 -15.26 -12.69
C ALA A 28 11.48 -16.36 -11.71
N GLU A 29 10.58 -16.81 -10.81
CA GLU A 29 10.84 -17.83 -9.79
C GLU A 29 12.12 -17.56 -8.98
N CYS A 30 12.43 -16.29 -8.75
CA CYS A 30 13.60 -15.90 -7.96
C CYS A 30 13.43 -16.35 -6.51
N ALA A 31 14.50 -16.85 -5.90
CA ALA A 31 14.50 -17.26 -4.49
C ALA A 31 14.02 -16.15 -3.53
N THR A 32 14.22 -14.88 -3.90
CA THR A 32 13.81 -13.70 -3.12
C THR A 32 12.38 -13.23 -3.42
N GLY A 33 11.63 -13.90 -4.30
CA GLY A 33 10.30 -13.46 -4.74
C GLY A 33 9.30 -13.32 -3.60
N VAL A 34 9.25 -14.29 -2.68
CA VAL A 34 8.38 -14.26 -1.49
C VAL A 34 8.79 -13.13 -0.54
N GLN A 35 10.10 -12.95 -0.30
CA GLN A 35 10.59 -11.85 0.54
C GLN A 35 10.25 -10.48 -0.05
N LEU A 36 10.45 -10.29 -1.35
CA LEU A 36 10.12 -9.04 -2.03
C LEU A 36 8.61 -8.77 -2.01
N SER A 37 7.78 -9.81 -2.15
CA SER A 37 6.32 -9.70 -1.99
C SER A 37 5.94 -9.27 -0.58
N ALA A 38 6.54 -9.88 0.45
CA ALA A 38 6.32 -9.50 1.84
C ALA A 38 6.76 -8.05 2.11
N ALA A 39 7.91 -7.62 1.58
CA ALA A 39 8.38 -6.24 1.70
C ALA A 39 7.44 -5.24 1.01
N ALA A 40 6.99 -5.55 -0.21
CA ALA A 40 6.05 -4.72 -0.95
C ALA A 40 4.70 -4.61 -0.21
N HIS A 41 4.16 -5.73 0.27
CA HIS A 41 2.92 -5.73 1.05
C HIS A 41 3.08 -4.94 2.36
N ALA A 42 4.19 -5.12 3.08
CA ALA A 42 4.47 -4.36 4.30
C ALA A 42 4.51 -2.84 4.06
N PHE A 43 5.12 -2.40 2.97
CA PHE A 43 5.18 -0.99 2.59
C PHE A 43 3.79 -0.44 2.26
N VAL A 44 3.02 -1.13 1.41
CA VAL A 44 1.70 -0.66 0.99
C VAL A 44 0.72 -0.66 2.17
N ALA A 45 0.64 -1.77 2.91
CA ALA A 45 -0.31 -1.93 4.02
C ALA A 45 -0.06 -0.93 5.17
N ALA A 46 1.18 -0.46 5.36
CA ALA A 46 1.51 0.52 6.39
C ALA A 46 1.03 1.95 6.05
N ASN A 47 0.86 2.27 4.76
CA ASN A 47 0.69 3.66 4.30
C ASN A 47 -0.63 3.89 3.55
N ALA A 48 -1.25 2.85 2.98
CA ALA A 48 -2.40 3.00 2.09
C ALA A 48 -3.60 3.66 2.76
N ALA A 49 -3.91 3.33 4.02
CA ALA A 49 -5.05 3.92 4.73
C ALA A 49 -4.90 5.43 4.90
N ALA A 50 -3.71 5.88 5.32
CA ALA A 50 -3.40 7.30 5.47
C ALA A 50 -3.42 8.02 4.12
N ALA A 51 -2.91 7.40 3.06
CA ALA A 51 -2.92 7.99 1.72
C ALA A 51 -4.35 8.18 1.17
N VAL A 52 -5.26 7.22 1.41
CA VAL A 52 -6.65 7.34 0.97
C VAL A 52 -7.42 8.37 1.79
N ASP A 53 -7.20 8.42 3.10
CA ASP A 53 -7.78 9.46 3.97
C ASP A 53 -7.32 10.86 3.54
N GLU A 54 -6.03 11.00 3.22
CA GLU A 54 -5.47 12.23 2.70
C GLU A 54 -6.13 12.68 1.39
N CYS A 55 -6.39 11.75 0.47
CA CYS A 55 -7.17 12.01 -0.75
C CYS A 55 -8.58 12.51 -0.42
N MET A 56 -9.26 11.94 0.58
CA MET A 56 -10.56 12.44 1.03
C MET A 56 -10.46 13.88 1.54
N GLN A 57 -9.48 14.17 2.39
CA GLN A 57 -9.29 15.52 2.95
C GLN A 57 -8.93 16.56 1.89
N LEU A 58 -8.06 16.21 0.94
CA LEU A 58 -7.64 17.14 -0.13
C LEU A 58 -8.75 17.41 -1.16
N SER A 59 -9.71 16.50 -1.30
CA SER A 59 -10.89 16.69 -2.15
C SER A 59 -11.90 17.67 -1.55
N GLY A 60 -11.82 17.95 -0.23
CA GLY A 60 -12.82 18.74 0.47
C GLY A 60 -14.17 18.03 0.53
N GLY A 61 -15.26 18.81 0.58
CA GLY A 61 -16.61 18.27 0.78
C GLY A 61 -17.02 17.20 -0.23
N ILE A 62 -16.60 17.31 -1.50
CA ILE A 62 -16.97 16.36 -2.55
C ILE A 62 -16.45 14.94 -2.28
N GLY A 63 -15.34 14.78 -1.54
CA GLY A 63 -14.80 13.47 -1.16
C GLY A 63 -15.71 12.67 -0.21
N PHE A 64 -16.66 13.34 0.45
CA PHE A 64 -17.64 12.74 1.35
C PHE A 64 -19.01 12.49 0.70
N THR A 65 -19.14 12.84 -0.58
CA THR A 65 -20.40 12.70 -1.35
C THR A 65 -20.40 11.42 -2.18
N TRP A 66 -21.51 11.12 -2.86
CA TRP A 66 -21.67 9.92 -3.69
C TRP A 66 -21.20 10.14 -5.13
N GLU A 67 -21.06 11.39 -5.54
CA GLU A 67 -20.63 11.86 -6.85
C GLU A 67 -19.13 11.60 -7.06
N TYR A 68 -18.34 11.59 -5.98
CA TYR A 68 -16.95 11.17 -5.99
C TYR A 68 -16.70 10.13 -4.88
N PRO A 69 -16.80 8.82 -5.19
CA PRO A 69 -16.93 7.76 -4.19
C PRO A 69 -15.61 7.37 -3.49
N LEU A 70 -14.78 8.34 -3.07
CA LEU A 70 -13.52 8.08 -2.34
C LEU A 70 -13.73 7.31 -1.03
N HIS A 71 -14.87 7.50 -0.38
CA HIS A 71 -15.23 6.78 0.82
C HIS A 71 -15.42 5.25 0.59
N HIS A 72 -15.58 4.80 -0.67
CA HIS A 72 -15.53 3.36 -0.99
C HIS A 72 -14.09 2.85 -0.91
N GLU A 73 -13.13 3.60 -1.45
CA GLU A 73 -11.71 3.23 -1.37
C GLU A 73 -11.21 3.26 0.08
N LEU A 74 -11.69 4.20 0.90
CA LEU A 74 -11.36 4.22 2.33
C LEU A 74 -11.85 2.96 3.04
N ARG A 75 -13.10 2.54 2.80
CA ARG A 75 -13.62 1.27 3.34
C ARG A 75 -12.81 0.07 2.82
N ARG A 76 -12.48 0.06 1.54
CA ARG A 76 -11.73 -1.02 0.90
C ARG A 76 -10.32 -1.18 1.49
N VAL A 77 -9.60 -0.09 1.72
CA VAL A 77 -8.26 -0.17 2.30
C VAL A 77 -8.28 -0.67 3.75
N PHE A 78 -9.29 -0.29 4.53
CA PHE A 78 -9.50 -0.88 5.85
C PHE A 78 -9.79 -2.38 5.75
N THR A 79 -10.75 -2.79 4.92
CA THR A 79 -11.08 -4.21 4.71
C THR A 79 -9.88 -5.03 4.26
N ASN A 80 -9.05 -4.51 3.35
CA ASN A 80 -7.82 -5.16 2.92
C ASN A 80 -6.85 -5.37 4.10
N GLY A 81 -6.73 -4.39 5.00
CA GLY A 81 -5.89 -4.51 6.21
C GLY A 81 -6.33 -5.62 7.17
N TYR A 82 -7.59 -6.06 7.10
CA TYR A 82 -8.10 -7.21 7.85
C TYR A 82 -7.96 -8.53 7.08
N LEU A 83 -8.28 -8.54 5.77
CA LEU A 83 -8.37 -9.77 4.99
C LEU A 83 -7.04 -10.24 4.38
N LEU A 84 -6.13 -9.32 4.05
CA LEU A 84 -4.90 -9.62 3.30
C LEU A 84 -3.66 -9.66 4.21
N GLY A 85 -3.86 -9.54 5.52
CA GLY A 85 -2.80 -9.43 6.50
C GLY A 85 -2.37 -7.98 6.73
N THR A 86 -1.48 -7.81 7.71
CA THR A 86 -1.04 -6.50 8.18
C THR A 86 0.40 -6.21 7.78
N ALA A 87 0.81 -4.94 7.87
CA ALA A 87 2.22 -4.60 7.72
C ALA A 87 3.12 -5.32 8.75
N ARG A 88 2.59 -5.63 9.95
CA ARG A 88 3.32 -6.40 10.97
C ARG A 88 3.54 -7.85 10.53
N SER A 89 2.50 -8.55 10.07
CA SER A 89 2.64 -9.94 9.62
C SER A 89 3.58 -10.05 8.43
N SER A 90 3.54 -9.10 7.50
CA SER A 90 4.46 -9.09 6.36
C SER A 90 5.91 -8.78 6.75
N ARG A 91 6.14 -7.88 7.73
CA ARG A 91 7.49 -7.67 8.27
C ARG A 91 8.04 -8.92 8.97
N ALA A 92 7.20 -9.66 9.68
CA ALA A 92 7.60 -10.93 10.29
C ALA A 92 7.96 -11.99 9.23
N LEU A 93 7.16 -12.11 8.17
CA LEU A 93 7.48 -13.00 7.03
C LEU A 93 8.78 -12.62 6.33
N PHE A 94 9.02 -11.31 6.16
CA PHE A 94 10.28 -10.82 5.59
C PHE A 94 11.48 -11.19 6.46
N ALA A 95 11.40 -10.95 7.78
CA ALA A 95 12.46 -11.26 8.74
C ALA A 95 12.81 -12.75 8.76
N ALA A 96 11.79 -13.62 8.82
CA ALA A 96 11.97 -15.07 8.78
C ALA A 96 12.71 -15.55 7.52
N GLY A 97 12.38 -14.98 6.35
CA GLY A 97 13.10 -15.29 5.11
C GLY A 97 14.53 -14.73 5.08
N ALA A 98 14.79 -13.65 5.81
CA ALA A 98 16.10 -12.97 5.86
C ALA A 98 17.03 -13.55 6.94
N GLY A 99 16.57 -14.52 7.74
CA GLY A 99 17.35 -15.13 8.82
C GLY A 99 17.42 -14.29 10.11
N TRP A 100 16.42 -13.43 10.35
CA TRP A 100 16.26 -12.64 11.56
C TRP A 100 15.14 -13.18 12.45
#